data_AF-A0A9E1W5A2-F1
#
_entry.id   AF-A0A9E1W5A2-F1
#
_cell.length_a   1.000
_cell.length_b   1.000
_cell.length_c   1.000
_cell.angle_alpha   90.00
_cell.angle_beta   90.00
_cell.angle_gamma   90.00
#
_symmetry.space_group_name_H-M   'P 1'
#
loop_
_entity.id
_entity.type
_entity.pdbx_description
1 polymer ?
#
loop_
_entity_poly.entity_id
_entity_poly.type
_entity_poly.pdbx_seq_one_letter_code
_entity_poly.pdbx_strand_id
1 'polypeptide(L)'
;MTGIQFGADEIRTILHLLGVTVWLGGQIVMLGLLPALRKLGGDAPKQVAAAFGRVSWPAFALTVVTGIWNIMAVDLSDVTTGYNAAFGIKMLLVVTTGLAAAMHQSTDKPSVRGITGGIGFIAAVLAFAVGIMMAH
;
A
#
# COMPACT_ATOMS: atom_id res chain seq x y z
N MET A 1 9.58 33.28 -8.06
CA MET A 1 10.73 32.40 -8.40
C MET A 1 10.35 31.00 -7.96
N THR A 2 10.13 30.06 -8.89
CA THR A 2 9.89 28.65 -8.56
C THR A 2 11.22 28.02 -8.15
N GLY A 3 11.66 28.28 -6.92
CA GLY A 3 12.81 27.59 -6.35
C GLY A 3 12.44 26.14 -6.07
N ILE A 4 13.28 25.19 -6.48
CA ILE A 4 13.14 23.79 -6.06
C ILE A 4 13.53 23.74 -4.58
N GLN A 5 12.58 23.42 -3.71
CA GLN A 5 12.83 23.18 -2.30
C GLN A 5 13.16 21.70 -2.11
N PHE A 6 14.19 21.42 -1.32
CA PHE A 6 14.58 20.06 -0.96
C PHE A 6 14.89 20.02 0.54
N GLY A 7 13.98 19.46 1.30
CA GLY A 7 14.06 19.32 2.75
C GLY A 7 13.44 18.02 3.23
N ALA A 8 13.15 17.97 4.53
CA ALA A 8 12.63 16.78 5.20
C ALA A 8 11.27 16.34 4.65
N ASP A 9 10.40 17.29 4.30
CA ASP A 9 9.06 17.03 3.77
C ASP A 9 9.09 16.40 2.38
N GLU A 10 9.96 16.89 1.48
CA GLU A 10 10.15 16.31 0.15
C GLU A 10 10.75 14.91 0.25
N ILE A 11 11.79 14.72 1.09
CA ILE A 11 12.41 13.41 1.31
C ILE A 11 11.37 12.40 1.80
N ARG A 12 10.60 12.76 2.82
CA ARG A 12 9.53 11.92 3.36
C ARG A 12 8.50 11.56 2.29
N THR A 13 8.09 12.54 1.48
CA THR A 13 7.10 12.34 0.41
C THR A 13 7.64 11.41 -0.67
N ILE A 14 8.88 11.60 -1.11
CA ILE A 14 9.56 10.73 -2.09
C ILE A 14 9.60 9.30 -1.57
N LEU A 15 10.05 9.09 -0.33
CA LEU A 15 10.12 7.76 0.29
C LEU A 15 8.74 7.11 0.43
N HIS A 16 7.73 7.88 0.83
CA HIS A 16 6.36 7.40 0.95
C HIS A 16 5.83 6.93 -0.42
N LEU A 17 5.96 7.77 -1.46
CA LEU A 17 5.50 7.43 -2.80
C LEU A 17 6.28 6.27 -3.43
N LEU A 18 7.58 6.16 -3.15
CA LEU A 18 8.36 4.99 -3.56
C LEU A 18 7.83 3.71 -2.92
N GLY A 19 7.51 3.74 -1.62
CA GLY A 19 6.88 2.60 -0.94
C GLY A 19 5.51 2.26 -1.51
N VAL A 20 4.65 3.27 -1.71
CA VAL A 20 3.29 3.11 -2.26
C VAL A 20 3.33 2.52 -3.66
N THR A 21 4.22 2.99 -4.54
CA THR A 21 4.32 2.52 -5.92
C THR A 21 4.79 1.06 -6.01
N VAL A 22 5.70 0.63 -5.14
CA VAL A 22 6.10 -0.78 -5.06
C VAL A 22 4.99 -1.65 -4.48
N TRP A 23 4.28 -1.19 -3.43
CA TRP A 23 3.19 -1.94 -2.81
C TRP A 23 1.98 -2.09 -3.73
N LEU A 24 1.34 -0.97 -4.10
CA LEU A 24 0.12 -0.97 -4.91
C LEU A 24 0.42 -1.32 -6.37
N GLY A 25 1.43 -0.69 -6.97
CA GLY A 25 1.81 -0.97 -8.36
C GLY A 25 2.26 -2.42 -8.55
N GLY A 26 3.01 -2.96 -7.58
CA GLY A 26 3.41 -4.36 -7.58
C GLY A 26 2.24 -5.34 -7.53
N GLN A 27 1.19 -5.04 -6.76
CA GLN A 27 -0.04 -5.84 -6.75
C GLN A 27 -0.72 -5.84 -8.13
N ILE A 28 -0.80 -4.69 -8.81
CA ILE A 28 -1.37 -4.57 -10.16
C ILE A 28 -0.58 -5.43 -11.15
N VAL A 29 0.75 -5.35 -11.11
CA VAL A 29 1.63 -6.16 -11.97
C VAL A 29 1.45 -7.65 -11.69
N MET A 30 1.41 -8.07 -10.42
CA MET A 30 1.22 -9.47 -10.04
C MET A 30 -0.14 -10.02 -10.51
N LEU A 31 -1.21 -9.22 -10.44
CA LEU A 31 -2.52 -9.58 -10.99
C LEU A 31 -2.45 -9.81 -12.50
N GLY A 32 -1.74 -8.94 -13.23
CA GLY A 32 -1.54 -9.07 -14.68
C GLY A 32 -0.67 -10.26 -15.09
N LEU A 33 0.35 -10.60 -14.29
CA LEU A 33 1.25 -11.72 -14.56
C LEU A 33 0.64 -13.09 -14.24
N LEU A 34 -0.35 -13.14 -13.35
CA LEU A 34 -0.90 -14.41 -12.83
C LEU A 34 -1.36 -15.40 -13.91
N PRO A 35 -2.05 -15.01 -15.00
CA PRO A 35 -2.44 -15.94 -16.06
C PRO A 35 -1.23 -16.57 -16.78
N ALA A 36 -0.18 -15.79 -17.03
CA ALA A 36 1.05 -16.28 -17.65
C ALA A 36 1.79 -17.24 -16.72
N LEU A 37 1.92 -16.90 -15.43
CA LEU A 37 2.55 -17.76 -14.43
C LEU A 37 1.81 -19.10 -14.27
N ARG A 38 0.48 -19.10 -14.38
CA ARG A 38 -0.31 -20.35 -14.37
C ARG A 38 -0.05 -21.22 -15.60
N LYS A 39 0.17 -20.63 -16.78
CA LYS A 39 0.50 -21.37 -18.01
C LYS A 39 1.86 -22.05 -17.96
N LEU A 40 2.82 -21.49 -17.22
CA LEU A 40 4.13 -22.10 -17.00
C LEU A 40 4.06 -23.40 -16.18
N GLY A 41 2.96 -23.64 -15.45
CA GLY A 41 2.74 -24.85 -14.67
C GLY A 41 3.56 -24.93 -13.38
N GLY A 42 3.39 -26.02 -12.65
CA GLY A 42 4.07 -26.29 -11.38
C GLY A 42 3.88 -25.19 -10.33
N ASP A 43 4.97 -24.86 -9.63
CA ASP A 43 4.97 -23.90 -8.52
C ASP A 43 5.29 -22.45 -8.93
N ALA A 44 5.33 -22.13 -10.23
CA ALA A 44 5.74 -20.81 -10.71
C ALA A 44 4.97 -19.63 -10.07
N PRO A 45 3.61 -19.66 -9.96
CA PRO A 45 2.88 -18.59 -9.26
C PRO A 45 3.29 -18.43 -7.80
N LYS A 46 3.55 -19.54 -7.10
CA LYS A 46 3.92 -19.53 -5.68
C LYS A 46 5.32 -18.96 -5.47
N GLN A 47 6.28 -19.36 -6.31
CA GLN A 47 7.65 -18.86 -6.23
C GLN A 47 7.73 -17.36 -6.51
N VAL A 48 7.05 -16.88 -7.55
CA VAL A 48 7.03 -15.45 -7.89
C VAL A 48 6.29 -14.65 -6.81
N ALA A 49 5.18 -15.16 -6.26
CA ALA A 49 4.49 -14.50 -5.15
C ALA A 49 5.39 -14.37 -3.90
N ALA A 50 6.18 -15.40 -3.57
CA ALA A 50 7.13 -15.34 -2.46
C ALA A 50 8.26 -14.33 -2.73
N ALA A 51 8.79 -14.28 -3.95
CA ALA A 51 9.79 -13.29 -4.35
C ALA A 51 9.22 -11.85 -4.30
N PHE A 52 8.00 -11.65 -4.78
CA PHE A 52 7.28 -10.38 -4.66
C PHE A 52 7.13 -9.97 -3.20
N GLY A 53 6.72 -10.88 -2.31
CA GLY A 53 6.58 -10.61 -0.88
C GLY A 53 7.87 -10.06 -0.25
N ARG A 54 9.04 -10.61 -0.60
CA ARG A 54 10.34 -10.14 -0.07
C ARG A 54 10.66 -8.69 -0.42
N VAL A 55 10.10 -8.17 -1.51
CA VAL A 55 10.28 -6.77 -1.95
C VAL A 55 9.14 -5.89 -1.45
N SER A 56 7.91 -6.40 -1.53
CA SER A 56 6.68 -5.66 -1.24
C SER A 56 6.52 -5.37 0.25
N TRP A 57 6.86 -6.30 1.14
CA TRP A 57 6.76 -6.09 2.59
C TRP A 57 7.66 -4.96 3.12
N PRO A 58 8.96 -4.89 2.75
CA PRO A 58 9.78 -3.72 3.09
C PRO A 58 9.23 -2.40 2.54
N ALA A 59 8.69 -2.38 1.32
CA ALA A 59 8.09 -1.19 0.75
C ALA A 59 6.82 -0.73 1.48
N PHE A 60 6.00 -1.69 1.93
CA PHE A 60 4.86 -1.41 2.81
C PHE A 60 5.31 -0.85 4.15
N ALA A 61 6.33 -1.45 4.77
CA ALA A 61 6.89 -0.95 6.01
C ALA A 61 7.41 0.49 5.84
N LEU A 62 8.12 0.78 4.75
CA LEU A 62 8.55 2.14 4.42
C LEU A 62 7.37 3.11 4.29
N THR A 63 6.30 2.69 3.61
CA THR A 63 5.06 3.47 3.47
C THR A 63 4.42 3.76 4.83
N VAL A 64 4.34 2.77 5.71
CA VAL A 64 3.77 2.92 7.06
C VAL A 64 4.62 3.86 7.91
N VAL A 65 5.95 3.68 7.92
CA VAL A 65 6.88 4.52 8.69
C VAL A 65 6.81 5.98 8.24
N THR A 66 6.86 6.22 6.93
CA THR A 66 6.74 7.58 6.37
C THR A 66 5.33 8.16 6.54
N GLY A 67 4.30 7.32 6.57
CA GLY A 67 2.94 7.70 6.94
C GLY A 67 2.83 8.16 8.40
N ILE A 68 3.48 7.45 9.33
CA ILE A 68 3.56 7.85 10.74
C ILE A 68 4.32 9.18 10.87
N TRP A 69 5.39 9.37 10.09
CA TRP A 69 6.09 10.65 10.04
C TRP A 69 5.18 11.80 9.56
N ASN A 70 4.32 11.58 8.56
CA ASN A 70 3.33 12.59 8.17
C ASN A 70 2.42 13.00 9.34
N ILE A 71 1.94 12.04 10.14
CA ILE A 71 1.07 12.31 11.28
C ILE A 71 1.77 13.19 12.31
N MET A 72 3.03 12.89 12.62
CA MET A 72 3.80 13.65 13.63
C MET A 72 4.15 15.06 13.16
N ALA A 73 4.10 15.33 11.85
CA ALA A 73 4.41 16.63 11.28
C ALA A 73 3.19 17.52 11.03
N VAL A 74 1.96 16.96 11.11
CA VAL A 74 0.72 17.70 10.90
C VAL A 74 0.02 17.89 12.24
N ASP A 75 -0.34 19.13 12.58
CA ASP A 75 -1.19 19.39 13.73
C ASP A 75 -2.66 19.06 13.39
N LEU A 76 -3.12 17.90 13.83
CA LEU A 76 -4.49 17.43 13.59
C LEU A 76 -5.56 18.24 14.36
N SER A 77 -5.16 19.13 15.28
CA SER A 77 -6.10 20.02 15.97
C SER A 77 -6.44 21.27 15.14
N ASP A 78 -5.61 21.59 14.15
CA ASP A 78 -5.75 22.77 13.27
C ASP A 78 -6.36 22.44 11.89
N VAL A 79 -6.87 21.21 11.70
CA VAL A 79 -7.51 20.77 10.45
C VAL A 79 -9.01 20.55 10.62
N THR A 80 -9.74 20.55 9.51
CA THR A 80 -11.20 20.36 9.53
C THR A 80 -11.60 18.95 10.01
N THR A 81 -12.80 18.82 10.57
CA THR A 81 -13.39 17.51 10.93
C THR A 81 -13.42 16.55 9.73
N GLY A 82 -13.68 17.07 8.52
CA GLY A 82 -13.66 16.29 7.29
C GLY A 82 -12.28 15.72 6.97
N TYR A 83 -11.22 16.52 7.15
CA TYR A 83 -9.83 16.06 7.00
C TYR A 83 -9.50 14.94 8.00
N ASN A 84 -9.84 15.13 9.28
CA ASN A 84 -9.62 14.12 10.32
C ASN A 84 -10.39 12.81 10.04
N ALA A 85 -11.63 12.90 9.54
CA ALA A 85 -12.39 11.72 9.14
C ALA A 85 -11.75 10.98 7.96
N ALA A 86 -11.35 11.71 6.91
CA ALA A 86 -10.66 11.14 5.75
C ALA A 86 -9.34 10.48 6.15
N PHE A 87 -8.57 11.13 7.03
CA PHE A 87 -7.36 10.58 7.61
C PHE A 87 -7.62 9.26 8.35
N GLY A 88 -8.62 9.22 9.23
CA GLY A 88 -9.00 8.00 9.97
C GLY A 88 -9.41 6.86 9.04
N ILE A 89 -10.21 7.15 8.01
CA ILE A 89 -10.60 6.18 6.98
C ILE A 89 -9.36 5.65 6.25
N LYS A 90 -8.44 6.53 5.82
CA LYS A 90 -7.20 6.13 5.17
C LYS A 90 -6.39 5.17 6.05
N MET A 91 -6.26 5.46 7.34
CA MET A 91 -5.51 4.60 8.27
C MET A 91 -6.15 3.22 8.43
N LEU A 92 -7.48 3.14 8.53
CA LEU A 92 -8.20 1.86 8.54
C LEU A 92 -7.95 1.06 7.26
N LEU A 93 -7.96 1.72 6.11
CA LEU A 93 -7.69 1.08 4.82
C LEU A 93 -6.23 0.59 4.71
N VAL A 94 -5.26 1.37 5.21
CA VAL A 94 -3.84 0.98 5.26
C VAL A 94 -3.65 -0.27 6.13
N VAL A 95 -4.25 -0.31 7.32
CA VAL A 95 -4.20 -1.49 8.19
C VAL A 95 -4.87 -2.68 7.52
N THR A 96 -6.04 -2.46 6.90
CA THR A 96 -6.79 -3.51 6.20
C THR A 96 -5.99 -4.12 5.06
N THR A 97 -5.33 -3.32 4.22
CA THR A 97 -4.51 -3.86 3.11
C THR A 97 -3.35 -4.71 3.63
N GLY A 98 -2.66 -4.27 4.70
CA GLY A 98 -1.58 -5.02 5.31
C GLY A 98 -2.03 -6.35 5.92
N LEU A 99 -3.09 -6.34 6.74
CA LEU A 99 -3.61 -7.56 7.39
C LEU A 99 -4.17 -8.55 6.36
N ALA A 100 -4.93 -8.06 5.39
CA ALA A 100 -5.49 -8.91 4.34
C ALA A 100 -4.36 -9.51 3.47
N ALA A 101 -3.30 -8.76 3.17
CA ALA A 101 -2.13 -9.28 2.47
C ALA A 101 -1.39 -10.35 3.28
N ALA A 102 -1.24 -10.18 4.60
CA ALA A 102 -0.66 -11.19 5.49
C ALA A 102 -1.47 -12.50 5.45
N MET A 103 -2.79 -12.39 5.59
CA MET A 103 -3.69 -13.56 5.53
C MET A 103 -3.69 -14.23 4.15
N HIS A 104 -3.65 -13.44 3.07
CA HIS A 104 -3.57 -13.92 1.69
C HIS A 104 -2.32 -14.80 1.49
N GLN A 105 -1.17 -14.38 2.03
CA GLN A 105 0.10 -15.08 1.87
C GLN A 105 0.27 -16.27 2.81
N SER A 106 -0.37 -16.27 3.99
CA SER A 106 -0.18 -17.33 4.99
C SER A 106 -1.21 -18.46 4.93
N THR A 107 -2.35 -18.27 4.28
CA THR A 107 -3.43 -19.26 4.26
C THR A 107 -3.25 -20.34 3.20
N ASP A 108 -3.59 -21.59 3.53
CA ASP A 108 -3.68 -22.70 2.58
C ASP A 108 -5.06 -22.85 1.95
N LYS A 109 -6.09 -22.16 2.47
CA LYS A 109 -7.47 -22.28 1.98
C LYS A 109 -7.69 -21.38 0.75
N PRO A 110 -8.01 -21.93 -0.44
CA PRO A 110 -8.12 -21.13 -1.67
C PRO A 110 -9.15 -20.01 -1.61
N SER A 111 -10.29 -20.24 -0.95
CA SER A 111 -11.34 -19.23 -0.80
C SER A 111 -10.90 -18.06 0.07
N VAL A 112 -10.18 -18.33 1.16
CA VAL A 112 -9.64 -17.29 2.06
C VAL A 112 -8.57 -16.49 1.32
N ARG A 113 -7.67 -17.18 0.59
CA ARG A 113 -6.66 -16.55 -0.24
C ARG A 113 -7.29 -15.59 -1.26
N GLY A 114 -8.32 -16.03 -1.97
CA GLY A 114 -9.04 -15.20 -2.94
C GLY A 114 -9.67 -13.95 -2.31
N ILE A 115 -10.47 -14.15 -1.25
CA ILE A 115 -11.20 -13.05 -0.57
C ILE A 115 -10.23 -12.03 0.02
N THR A 116 -9.23 -12.48 0.78
CA THR A 116 -8.25 -11.59 1.42
C THR A 116 -7.36 -10.88 0.39
N GLY A 117 -7.05 -11.52 -0.74
CA GLY A 117 -6.37 -10.86 -1.86
C GLY A 117 -7.21 -9.72 -2.45
N GLY A 118 -8.50 -9.95 -2.67
CA GLY A 118 -9.42 -8.92 -3.17
C GLY A 118 -9.63 -7.76 -2.18
N ILE A 119 -9.88 -8.07 -0.91
CA ILE A 119 -10.03 -7.06 0.16
C ILE A 119 -8.75 -6.23 0.28
N GLY A 120 -7.58 -6.89 0.30
CA GLY A 120 -6.31 -6.21 0.44
C GLY A 120 -6.01 -5.25 -0.71
N PHE A 121 -6.32 -5.65 -1.95
CA PHE A 121 -6.14 -4.82 -3.13
C PHE A 121 -7.11 -3.63 -3.15
N ILE A 122 -8.40 -3.86 -2.90
CA ILE A 122 -9.40 -2.78 -2.85
C ILE A 122 -9.04 -1.77 -1.76
N ALA A 123 -8.65 -2.24 -0.57
CA ALA A 123 -8.23 -1.36 0.52
C ALA A 123 -7.01 -0.52 0.13
N ALA A 124 -6.02 -1.07 -0.59
CA ALA A 124 -4.87 -0.32 -1.08
C ALA A 124 -5.26 0.77 -2.09
N VAL A 125 -6.14 0.45 -3.04
CA VAL A 125 -6.65 1.41 -4.04
C VAL A 125 -7.42 2.54 -3.36
N LEU A 126 -8.30 2.23 -2.41
CA LEU A 126 -9.06 3.23 -1.68
C LEU A 126 -8.16 4.09 -0.79
N ALA A 127 -7.17 3.50 -0.10
CA ALA A 127 -6.21 4.25 0.71
C ALA A 127 -5.42 5.25 -0.14
N PHE A 128 -5.02 4.84 -1.35
CA PHE A 128 -4.37 5.71 -2.33
C PHE A 128 -5.29 6.84 -2.79
N ALA A 129 -6.54 6.53 -3.18
CA ALA A 129 -7.51 7.52 -3.63
C ALA A 129 -7.82 8.58 -2.55
N VAL A 130 -8.11 8.14 -1.33
CA VAL A 130 -8.31 9.06 -0.18
C VAL A 130 -7.05 9.87 0.08
N GLY A 131 -5.87 9.26 -0.03
CA GLY A 131 -4.60 9.96 0.09
C GLY A 131 -4.41 11.10 -0.90
N ILE A 132 -4.85 10.94 -2.15
CA ILE A 132 -4.82 12.01 -3.15
C ILE A 132 -5.83 13.11 -2.79
N MET A 133 -7.05 12.74 -2.39
CA MET A 133 -8.08 13.71 -2.01
C MET A 133 -7.64 14.62 -0.85
N MET A 134 -6.80 14.11 0.05
CA MET A 134 -6.25 14.87 1.18
C MET A 134 -5.05 15.76 0.81
N ALA A 135 -4.48 15.61 -0.39
CA ALA A 135 -3.35 16.40 -0.86
C ALA A 135 -3.78 17.71 -1.55
N HIS A 136 -5.09 17.93 -1.71
CA HIS A 136 -5.74 19.09 -2.33
C HIS A 136 -6.73 19.73 -1.35
#